data_AF-A0A2N7QMU4-F1
#
_entry.id   AF-A0A2N7QMU4-F1
#
_cell.length_a   1.000
_cell.length_b   1.000
_cell.length_c   1.000
_cell.angle_alpha   90.00
_cell.angle_beta   90.00
_cell.angle_gamma   90.00
#
_symmetry.space_group_name_H-M   'P 1'
#
loop_
_entity.id
_entity.type
_entity.pdbx_description
1 polymer ?
#
loop_
_entity_poly.entity_id
_entity_poly.type
_entity_poly.pdbx_seq_one_letter_code
_entity_poly.pdbx_strand_id
1 'polypeptide(L)'
;MLWCLAALSGWITRGQLLHEASSKVSLLRSGAPLWQWTLHQPSDLVAGRVFGSADLTATTNGLTIVSRDGTPFEMGLPLASPVDLAHWPLLRLAMQSDHGGVVDLIYQPLESAEPCSAHHAATVSRDKTQLAIDLRDLAWRSTDGRTCRPPGVVAYMLRLRVTLPAGAMLTVHSAALASTESTSLPAVIDRQIADIHLSGAEAADAWMPQPDALARYQTPIVRLPENASAEAMLLLRDRIRQYWPAAIILPFGQPLSAEASSHMPTWLDAGVCCLYLGWLIWLAMRQRPGVIRPWTEIAAIATGPFWLIAGLHWGPEPSLPSIAAFLGALIYGGQSEWRRRPVDWGWWGDAGPTGSTRLFRYPSQPR
;
A
#
# COMPACT_ATOMS: atom_id res chain seq x y z
N MET A 1 15.82 -18.20 18.03
CA MET A 1 14.90 -18.00 16.88
C MET A 1 14.08 -16.72 17.02
N LEU A 2 13.35 -16.50 18.12
CA LEU A 2 12.55 -15.28 18.35
C LEU A 2 13.35 -13.97 18.19
N TRP A 3 14.56 -13.89 18.76
CA TRP A 3 15.45 -12.73 18.60
C TRP A 3 15.86 -12.47 17.16
N CYS A 4 16.12 -13.51 16.37
CA CYS A 4 16.46 -13.38 14.95
C CYS A 4 15.27 -12.84 14.14
N LEU A 5 14.06 -13.32 14.44
CA LEU A 5 12.83 -12.85 13.78
C LEU A 5 12.51 -11.40 14.15
N ALA A 6 12.67 -11.03 15.43
CA ALA A 6 12.50 -9.66 15.89
C ALA A 6 13.53 -8.70 15.25
N ALA A 7 14.80 -9.13 15.17
CA ALA A 7 15.85 -8.37 14.49
C ALA A 7 15.57 -8.21 13.00
N LEU A 8 15.14 -9.29 12.32
CA LEU A 8 14.78 -9.26 10.90
C LEU A 8 13.57 -8.33 10.66
N SER A 9 12.51 -8.46 11.45
CA SER A 9 11.34 -7.60 11.38
C SER A 9 11.72 -6.14 11.60
N GLY A 10 12.56 -5.85 12.60
CA GLY A 10 13.07 -4.50 12.83
C GLY A 10 13.93 -3.97 11.69
N TRP A 11 14.71 -4.81 11.01
CA TRP A 11 15.49 -4.41 9.84
C TRP A 11 14.58 -4.08 8.65
N ILE A 12 13.60 -4.95 8.37
CA ILE A 12 12.61 -4.77 7.30
C ILE A 12 11.80 -3.49 7.50
N THR A 13 11.24 -3.28 8.69
CA THR A 13 10.42 -2.09 9.00
C THR A 13 11.24 -0.79 8.84
N ARG A 14 12.50 -0.77 9.29
CA ARG A 14 13.36 0.41 9.11
C ARG A 14 13.63 0.69 7.63
N GLY A 15 13.89 -0.36 6.84
CA GLY A 15 14.07 -0.24 5.39
C GLY A 15 12.82 0.33 4.70
N GLN A 16 11.64 -0.18 5.03
CA GLN A 16 10.37 0.32 4.51
C GLN A 16 10.14 1.80 4.85
N LEU A 17 10.34 2.19 6.12
CA LEU A 17 10.18 3.58 6.54
C LEU A 17 11.13 4.52 5.80
N LEU A 18 12.38 4.11 5.60
CA LEU A 18 13.36 4.89 4.83
C LEU A 18 12.96 5.03 3.36
N HIS A 19 12.47 3.95 2.74
CA HIS A 19 12.01 3.98 1.34
C HIS A 19 10.76 4.86 1.17
N GLU A 20 9.78 4.75 2.06
CA GLU A 20 8.61 5.62 2.05
C GLU A 20 8.99 7.09 2.25
N ALA A 21 9.91 7.37 3.19
CA ALA A 21 10.40 8.71 3.44
C ALA A 21 11.17 9.29 2.24
N SER A 22 12.03 8.51 1.58
CA SER A 22 12.81 8.97 0.41
C SER A 22 11.90 9.28 -0.77
N SER A 23 10.92 8.41 -1.03
CA SER A 23 9.91 8.63 -2.08
C SER A 23 9.12 9.92 -1.83
N LYS A 24 8.60 10.11 -0.61
CA LYS A 24 7.89 11.36 -0.24
C LYS A 24 8.77 12.60 -0.38
N VAL A 25 10.01 12.55 0.08
CA VAL A 25 10.94 13.69 -0.03
C VAL A 25 11.25 14.00 -1.50
N SER A 26 11.40 12.99 -2.35
CA SER A 26 11.58 13.17 -3.79
C SER A 26 10.37 13.87 -4.44
N LEU A 27 9.15 13.42 -4.13
CA LEU A 27 7.92 14.05 -4.62
C LEU A 27 7.81 15.50 -4.16
N LEU A 28 8.02 15.78 -2.88
CA LEU A 28 7.95 17.12 -2.33
C LEU A 28 9.00 18.07 -2.93
N ARG A 29 10.25 17.60 -3.10
CA ARG A 29 11.32 18.40 -3.70
C ARG A 29 11.11 18.69 -5.19
N SER A 30 10.46 17.77 -5.90
CA SER A 30 10.10 17.97 -7.32
C SER A 30 8.80 18.77 -7.50
N GLY A 31 8.12 19.13 -6.40
CA GLY A 31 6.81 19.80 -6.44
C GLY A 31 5.68 18.92 -6.97
N ALA A 32 5.89 17.60 -7.02
CA ALA A 32 4.88 16.63 -7.43
C ALA A 32 3.80 16.48 -6.32
N PRO A 33 2.53 16.23 -6.68
CA PRO A 33 1.48 16.04 -5.69
C PRO A 33 1.69 14.74 -4.90
N LEU A 34 1.52 14.79 -3.58
CA LEU A 34 1.57 13.59 -2.73
C LEU A 34 0.35 12.68 -2.93
N TRP A 35 -0.80 13.28 -3.25
CA TRP A 35 -2.04 12.56 -3.54
C TRP A 35 -2.48 12.88 -4.95
N GLN A 36 -2.44 11.86 -5.79
CA GLN A 36 -2.82 11.92 -7.19
C GLN A 36 -3.58 10.65 -7.55
N TRP A 37 -4.66 10.86 -8.29
CA TRP A 37 -5.47 9.81 -8.89
C TRP A 37 -5.40 9.96 -10.39
N THR A 38 -4.92 8.93 -11.07
CA THR A 38 -4.97 8.87 -12.53
C THR A 38 -6.12 7.95 -12.90
N LEU A 39 -7.08 8.45 -13.67
CA LEU A 39 -8.37 7.82 -13.88
C LEU A 39 -8.43 7.24 -15.29
N HIS A 40 -7.96 6.01 -15.47
CA HIS A 40 -7.92 5.33 -16.77
C HIS A 40 -8.99 4.25 -16.90
N GLN A 41 -9.32 3.59 -15.79
CA GLN A 41 -10.24 2.46 -15.75
C GLN A 41 -11.24 2.61 -14.61
N PRO A 42 -12.42 1.97 -14.68
CA PRO A 42 -13.47 2.20 -13.69
C PRO A 42 -13.03 1.90 -12.26
N SER A 43 -12.15 0.91 -12.06
CA SER A 43 -11.58 0.52 -10.75
C SER A 43 -10.75 1.62 -10.08
N ASP A 44 -10.39 2.68 -10.81
CA ASP A 44 -9.72 3.86 -10.24
C ASP A 44 -10.71 4.77 -9.47
N LEU A 45 -12.02 4.49 -9.55
CA LEU A 45 -13.06 5.09 -8.74
C LEU A 45 -13.50 4.16 -7.61
N VAL A 46 -14.03 4.75 -6.54
CA VAL A 46 -14.68 3.98 -5.46
C VAL A 46 -15.79 3.09 -6.03
N ALA A 47 -15.71 1.79 -5.72
CA ALA A 47 -16.63 0.75 -6.20
C ALA A 47 -16.70 0.56 -7.73
N GLY A 48 -15.72 1.08 -8.48
CA GLY A 48 -15.66 0.83 -9.92
C GLY A 48 -16.72 1.55 -10.75
N ARG A 49 -17.44 2.54 -10.19
CA ARG A 49 -18.62 3.15 -10.83
C ARG A 49 -18.89 4.58 -10.37
N VAL A 50 -19.76 5.26 -11.11
CA VAL A 50 -20.42 6.50 -10.68
C VAL A 50 -21.74 6.17 -9.95
N PHE A 51 -22.10 6.98 -8.97
CA PHE A 51 -23.36 6.84 -8.22
C PHE A 51 -24.37 7.89 -8.72
N GLY A 52 -25.53 7.47 -9.21
CA GLY A 52 -26.55 8.37 -9.76
C GLY A 52 -26.89 8.05 -11.22
N SER A 53 -27.54 8.98 -11.91
CA SER A 53 -28.00 8.81 -13.30
C SER A 53 -26.95 9.18 -14.34
N ALA A 54 -25.85 8.43 -14.36
CA ALA A 54 -24.80 8.60 -15.37
C ALA A 54 -24.21 7.25 -15.83
N ASP A 55 -23.70 7.24 -17.05
CA ASP A 55 -22.97 6.10 -17.61
C ASP A 55 -21.47 6.37 -17.57
N LEU A 56 -20.67 5.34 -17.22
CA LEU A 56 -19.22 5.43 -17.11
C LEU A 56 -18.57 4.52 -18.15
N THR A 57 -17.66 5.07 -18.95
CA THR A 57 -16.88 4.31 -19.94
C THR A 57 -15.41 4.69 -19.85
N ALA A 58 -14.53 3.71 -19.99
CA ALA A 58 -13.09 3.94 -20.09
C ALA A 58 -12.72 4.29 -21.53
N THR A 59 -11.88 5.30 -21.71
CA THR A 59 -11.35 5.73 -23.00
C THR A 59 -9.83 5.88 -22.94
N THR A 60 -9.18 6.09 -24.08
CA THR A 60 -7.73 6.33 -24.13
C THR A 60 -7.30 7.60 -23.37
N ASN A 61 -8.23 8.53 -23.20
CA ASN A 61 -8.00 9.81 -22.53
C ASN A 61 -8.54 9.83 -21.09
N GLY A 62 -8.86 8.67 -20.51
CA GLY A 62 -9.36 8.56 -19.15
C GLY A 62 -10.84 8.16 -19.07
N LEU A 63 -11.49 8.52 -17.97
CA LEU A 63 -12.87 8.11 -17.69
C LEU A 63 -13.87 9.10 -18.25
N THR A 64 -14.72 8.63 -19.16
CA THR A 64 -15.82 9.41 -19.76
C THR A 64 -17.13 9.08 -19.08
N ILE A 65 -17.79 10.13 -18.59
CA ILE A 65 -19.05 10.06 -17.86
C ILE A 65 -20.11 10.80 -18.68
N VAL A 66 -21.23 10.15 -18.95
CA VAL A 66 -22.36 10.74 -19.67
C VAL A 66 -23.54 10.89 -18.73
N SER A 67 -23.99 12.13 -18.52
CA SER A 67 -25.20 12.43 -17.74
C SER A 67 -26.43 11.93 -18.50
N ARG A 68 -27.28 11.11 -17.87
CA ARG A 68 -28.46 10.54 -18.57
C ARG A 68 -29.65 11.48 -18.57
N ASP A 69 -29.97 12.06 -17.42
CA ASP A 69 -31.22 12.80 -17.19
C ASP A 69 -31.01 14.21 -16.63
N GLY A 70 -29.77 14.65 -16.46
CA GLY A 70 -29.44 15.96 -15.89
C GLY A 70 -29.41 16.00 -14.36
N THR A 71 -29.72 14.90 -13.68
CA THR A 71 -29.61 14.82 -12.23
C THR A 71 -28.14 14.67 -11.79
N PRO A 72 -27.78 15.09 -10.57
CA PRO A 72 -26.41 14.99 -10.10
C PRO A 72 -25.94 13.53 -9.98
N PHE A 73 -24.67 13.28 -10.31
CA PHE A 73 -24.00 12.01 -10.08
C PHE A 73 -22.73 12.21 -9.23
N GLU A 74 -22.31 11.18 -8.51
CA GLU A 74 -21.11 11.21 -7.66
C GLU A 74 -20.01 10.29 -8.18
N MET A 75 -18.78 10.77 -8.05
CA MET A 75 -17.56 10.00 -8.26
C MET A 75 -16.71 10.06 -6.99
N GLY A 76 -16.41 8.90 -6.42
CA GLY A 76 -15.54 8.80 -5.24
C GLY A 76 -14.09 8.57 -5.63
N LEU A 77 -13.19 9.30 -4.98
CA LEU A 77 -11.74 9.11 -5.11
C LEU A 77 -11.27 8.10 -4.05
N PRO A 78 -10.61 6.99 -4.44
CA PRO A 78 -10.15 6.00 -3.48
C PRO A 78 -8.98 6.55 -2.63
N LEU A 79 -9.11 6.51 -1.31
CA LEU A 79 -8.07 6.99 -0.40
C LEU A 79 -7.18 5.82 0.03
N ALA A 80 -5.99 5.70 -0.57
CA ALA A 80 -5.00 4.68 -0.18
C ALA A 80 -4.34 4.97 1.18
N SER A 81 -4.39 6.24 1.61
CA SER A 81 -3.97 6.72 2.92
C SER A 81 -4.77 7.97 3.26
N PRO A 82 -4.79 8.41 4.53
CA PRO A 82 -5.38 9.70 4.88
C PRO A 82 -4.80 10.83 4.02
N VAL A 83 -5.64 11.80 3.66
CA VAL A 83 -5.23 12.99 2.91
C VAL A 83 -5.26 14.21 3.80
N ASP A 84 -4.32 15.14 3.60
CA ASP A 84 -4.21 16.37 4.40
C ASP A 84 -4.77 17.56 3.62
N LEU A 85 -6.06 17.84 3.79
CA LEU A 85 -6.75 18.92 3.09
C LEU A 85 -6.55 20.28 3.78
N ALA A 86 -6.04 20.30 5.02
CA ALA A 86 -5.64 21.55 5.68
C ALA A 86 -4.43 22.16 4.98
N HIS A 87 -3.45 21.33 4.63
CA HIS A 87 -2.19 21.79 4.07
C HIS A 87 -2.05 21.59 2.55
N TRP A 88 -2.80 20.67 1.93
CA TRP A 88 -2.93 20.56 0.46
C TRP A 88 -4.37 20.85 0.03
N PRO A 89 -4.84 22.09 0.22
CA PRO A 89 -6.24 22.45 0.04
C PRO A 89 -6.63 22.62 -1.44
N LEU A 90 -5.70 22.58 -2.40
CA LEU A 90 -6.03 22.84 -3.80
C LEU A 90 -6.31 21.54 -4.55
N LEU A 91 -7.59 21.22 -4.75
CA LEU A 91 -7.99 20.11 -5.62
C LEU A 91 -7.90 20.53 -7.08
N ARG A 92 -7.01 19.89 -7.83
CA ARG A 92 -6.83 20.08 -9.27
C ARG A 92 -7.42 18.89 -10.02
N LEU A 93 -8.24 19.17 -11.03
CA LEU A 93 -8.86 18.18 -11.90
C LEU A 93 -8.44 18.47 -13.34
N ALA A 94 -7.83 17.48 -13.99
CA ALA A 94 -7.62 17.50 -15.43
C ALA A 94 -8.83 16.84 -16.08
N MET A 95 -9.66 17.63 -16.74
CA MET A 95 -10.96 17.19 -17.23
C MET A 95 -11.38 17.98 -18.46
N GLN A 96 -12.26 17.41 -19.27
CA GLN A 96 -12.86 18.07 -20.42
C GLN A 96 -14.35 17.81 -20.39
N SER A 97 -15.18 18.84 -20.64
CA SER A 97 -16.61 18.67 -20.79
C SER A 97 -17.09 19.34 -22.07
N ASP A 98 -18.11 18.78 -22.69
CA ASP A 98 -18.76 19.38 -23.86
C ASP A 98 -19.81 20.43 -23.49
N HIS A 99 -20.22 20.49 -22.22
CA HIS A 99 -21.20 21.43 -21.68
C HIS A 99 -20.72 22.09 -20.39
N GLY A 100 -21.41 23.17 -20.00
CA GLY A 100 -21.24 23.76 -18.68
C GLY A 100 -21.93 22.93 -17.59
N GLY A 101 -21.45 23.03 -16.36
CA GLY A 101 -21.99 22.30 -15.22
C GLY A 101 -21.51 22.85 -13.88
N VAL A 102 -21.87 22.14 -12.82
CA VAL A 102 -21.48 22.50 -11.45
C VAL A 102 -20.85 21.28 -10.78
N VAL A 103 -19.76 21.52 -10.05
CA VAL A 103 -19.11 20.55 -9.18
C VAL A 103 -19.37 20.95 -7.74
N ASP A 104 -19.96 20.02 -6.99
CA ASP A 104 -20.05 20.01 -5.54
C ASP A 104 -18.99 19.05 -4.98
N LEU A 105 -18.60 19.24 -3.73
CA LEU A 105 -17.66 18.37 -3.04
C LEU A 105 -18.26 17.82 -1.76
N ILE A 106 -17.94 16.57 -1.45
CA ILE A 106 -18.37 15.89 -0.23
C ILE A 106 -17.14 15.26 0.40
N TYR A 107 -16.93 15.51 1.69
CA TYR A 107 -15.91 14.80 2.47
C TYR A 107 -16.52 14.17 3.72
N GLN A 108 -15.89 13.11 4.19
CA GLN A 108 -16.17 12.51 5.49
C GLN A 108 -14.84 12.10 6.12
N PRO A 109 -14.47 12.68 7.28
CA PRO A 109 -13.11 12.54 7.80
C PRO A 109 -12.84 11.12 8.33
N LEU A 110 -13.84 10.50 8.97
CA LEU A 110 -13.79 9.17 9.57
C LEU A 110 -15.11 8.43 9.26
N GLU A 111 -15.12 7.11 9.32
CA GLU A 111 -16.31 6.29 9.04
C GLU A 111 -17.52 6.66 9.92
N SER A 112 -17.27 6.96 11.20
CA SER A 112 -18.32 7.32 12.17
C SER A 112 -18.71 8.80 12.14
N ALA A 113 -18.00 9.64 11.38
CA ALA A 113 -18.29 11.06 11.32
C ALA A 113 -19.42 11.38 10.33
N GLU A 114 -20.21 12.43 10.60
CA GLU A 114 -21.20 12.93 9.64
C GLU A 114 -20.49 13.52 8.41
N PRO A 115 -20.96 13.23 7.18
CA PRO A 115 -20.41 13.82 5.97
C PRO A 115 -20.73 15.31 5.87
N CYS A 116 -19.80 16.07 5.31
CA CYS A 116 -19.97 17.49 5.02
C CYS A 116 -19.86 17.73 3.51
N SER A 117 -20.70 18.59 2.97
CA SER A 117 -20.74 18.96 1.56
C SER A 117 -20.58 20.46 1.35
N ALA A 118 -19.91 20.82 0.27
CA ALA A 118 -19.83 22.17 -0.26
C ALA A 118 -20.55 22.20 -1.62
N HIS A 119 -21.63 22.96 -1.70
CA HIS A 119 -22.36 23.18 -2.94
C HIS A 119 -21.70 24.27 -3.78
N HIS A 120 -21.82 24.16 -5.10
CA HIS A 120 -21.22 25.10 -6.05
C HIS A 120 -19.73 25.33 -5.81
N ALA A 121 -19.00 24.26 -5.47
CA ALA A 121 -17.57 24.34 -5.21
C ALA A 121 -16.79 24.85 -6.43
N ALA A 122 -17.23 24.48 -7.64
CA ALA A 122 -16.75 25.10 -8.86
C ALA A 122 -17.72 24.94 -10.04
N THR A 123 -17.51 25.74 -11.09
CA THR A 123 -18.25 25.62 -12.37
C THR A 123 -17.40 24.89 -13.41
N VAL A 124 -18.01 23.91 -14.08
CA VAL A 124 -17.45 23.28 -15.27
C VAL A 124 -17.75 24.15 -16.48
N SER A 125 -16.75 24.37 -17.34
CA SER A 125 -16.90 25.13 -18.58
C SER A 125 -16.39 24.29 -19.74
N ARG A 126 -17.04 24.43 -20.91
CA ARG A 126 -16.71 23.65 -22.12
C ARG A 126 -15.24 23.74 -22.54
N ASP A 127 -14.65 24.93 -22.40
CA ASP A 127 -13.30 25.21 -22.90
C ASP A 127 -12.20 25.05 -21.83
N LYS A 128 -12.56 24.64 -20.60
CA LYS A 128 -11.59 24.46 -19.52
C LYS A 128 -11.14 23.02 -19.42
N THR A 129 -9.85 22.80 -19.63
CA THR A 129 -9.19 21.49 -19.48
C THR A 129 -8.69 21.23 -18.06
N GLN A 130 -8.62 22.27 -17.24
CA GLN A 130 -8.19 22.22 -15.85
C GLN A 130 -9.15 22.99 -14.96
N LEU A 131 -9.53 22.35 -13.85
CA LEU A 131 -10.34 22.93 -12.79
C LEU A 131 -9.53 22.90 -11.51
N ALA A 132 -9.46 24.02 -10.80
CA ALA A 132 -8.76 24.14 -9.52
C ALA A 132 -9.74 24.67 -8.47
N ILE A 133 -9.86 23.98 -7.35
CA ILE A 133 -10.81 24.26 -6.28
C ILE A 133 -10.01 24.40 -4.97
N ASP A 134 -10.01 25.60 -4.35
CA ASP A 134 -9.45 25.77 -3.01
C ASP A 134 -10.51 25.34 -1.98
N LEU A 135 -10.22 24.25 -1.27
CA LEU A 135 -11.14 23.61 -0.33
C LEU A 135 -11.37 24.43 0.94
N ARG A 136 -10.51 25.42 1.24
CA ARG A 136 -10.61 26.25 2.45
C ARG A 136 -11.69 27.31 2.33
N ASP A 137 -11.91 27.82 1.12
CA ASP A 137 -12.82 28.93 0.83
C ASP A 137 -14.28 28.47 0.66
N LEU A 138 -14.52 27.16 0.73
CA LEU A 138 -15.83 26.58 0.50
C LEU A 138 -16.73 26.67 1.74
N ALA A 139 -18.02 26.91 1.51
CA ALA A 139 -19.04 26.90 2.55
C ALA A 139 -19.51 25.47 2.86
N TRP A 140 -18.80 24.80 3.77
CA TRP A 140 -19.09 23.43 4.16
C TRP A 140 -20.33 23.32 5.07
N ARG A 141 -21.23 22.39 4.75
CA ARG A 141 -22.44 22.12 5.51
C ARG A 141 -22.66 20.62 5.69
N SER A 142 -23.21 20.24 6.83
CA SER A 142 -23.64 18.87 7.10
C SER A 142 -24.97 18.58 6.40
N THR A 143 -25.43 17.33 6.40
CA THR A 143 -26.72 16.97 5.78
C THR A 143 -27.92 17.68 6.43
N ASP A 144 -27.78 18.04 7.70
CA ASP A 144 -28.79 18.78 8.46
C ASP A 144 -28.69 20.31 8.27
N GLY A 145 -27.81 20.78 7.37
CA GLY A 145 -27.62 22.19 7.02
C GLY A 145 -26.71 22.98 7.98
N ARG A 146 -26.21 22.35 9.05
CA ARG A 146 -25.27 22.93 10.01
C ARG A 146 -23.94 23.25 9.34
N THR A 147 -23.29 24.35 9.73
CA THR A 147 -21.97 24.71 9.20
C THR A 147 -20.91 23.73 9.70
N CYS A 148 -20.14 23.15 8.78
CA CYS A 148 -18.97 22.34 9.10
C CYS A 148 -17.69 23.20 9.09
N ARG A 149 -16.65 22.71 9.77
CA ARG A 149 -15.30 23.24 9.56
C ARG A 149 -14.78 22.82 8.19
N PRO A 150 -13.84 23.58 7.59
CA PRO A 150 -13.08 23.09 6.45
C PRO A 150 -12.40 21.75 6.77
N PRO A 151 -12.23 20.86 5.78
CA PRO A 151 -11.63 19.56 6.03
C PRO A 151 -10.16 19.69 6.43
N GLY A 152 -9.78 19.01 7.50
CA GLY A 152 -8.38 18.82 7.87
C GLY A 152 -7.84 17.51 7.28
N VAL A 153 -7.63 16.51 8.13
CA VAL A 153 -7.29 15.16 7.69
C VAL A 153 -8.56 14.40 7.32
N VAL A 154 -8.58 13.80 6.13
CA VAL A 154 -9.68 12.98 5.63
C VAL A 154 -9.17 11.57 5.37
N ALA A 155 -9.68 10.59 6.13
CA ALA A 155 -9.26 9.20 6.05
C ALA A 155 -10.31 8.26 5.44
N TYR A 156 -11.58 8.69 5.36
CA TYR A 156 -12.67 7.82 4.93
C TYR A 156 -13.17 8.12 3.52
N MET A 157 -13.56 9.37 3.23
CA MET A 157 -14.24 9.65 1.97
C MET A 157 -13.98 11.06 1.44
N LEU A 158 -13.68 11.13 0.14
CA LEU A 158 -13.67 12.35 -0.68
C LEU A 158 -14.40 12.05 -2.00
N ARG A 159 -15.48 12.78 -2.28
CA ARG A 159 -16.30 12.60 -3.49
C ARG A 159 -16.52 13.93 -4.19
N LEU A 160 -16.63 13.86 -5.51
CA LEU A 160 -17.11 14.94 -6.34
C LEU A 160 -18.54 14.61 -6.75
N ARG A 161 -19.45 15.56 -6.56
CA ARG A 161 -20.83 15.46 -7.02
C ARG A 161 -21.02 16.44 -8.16
N VAL A 162 -21.29 15.94 -9.35
CA VAL A 162 -21.31 16.74 -10.57
C VAL A 162 -22.73 16.82 -11.11
N THR A 163 -23.14 18.01 -11.52
CA THR A 163 -24.41 18.27 -12.21
C THR A 163 -24.12 18.79 -13.62
N LEU A 164 -24.55 18.04 -14.63
CA LEU A 164 -24.40 18.37 -16.05
C LEU A 164 -25.75 18.20 -16.76
N PRO A 165 -26.02 18.91 -17.86
CA PRO A 165 -27.22 18.69 -18.68
C PRO A 165 -27.39 17.23 -19.13
N ALA A 166 -28.62 16.81 -19.40
CA ALA A 166 -28.89 15.48 -19.95
C ALA A 166 -28.15 15.29 -21.29
N GLY A 167 -27.50 14.15 -21.47
CA GLY A 167 -26.67 13.82 -22.62
C GLY A 167 -25.27 14.45 -22.62
N ALA A 168 -24.97 15.34 -21.68
CA ALA A 168 -23.65 15.97 -21.61
C ALA A 168 -22.57 14.99 -21.14
N MET A 169 -21.35 15.20 -21.65
CA MET A 169 -20.18 14.37 -21.44
C MET A 169 -19.13 15.09 -20.60
N LEU A 170 -18.52 14.35 -19.69
CA LEU A 170 -17.37 14.77 -18.90
C LEU A 170 -16.30 13.68 -18.95
N THR A 171 -15.14 14.00 -19.52
CA THR A 171 -13.96 13.14 -19.47
C THR A 171 -13.03 13.63 -18.37
N VAL A 172 -12.74 12.79 -17.38
CA VAL A 172 -11.81 13.09 -16.30
C VAL A 172 -10.57 12.23 -16.46
N HIS A 173 -9.41 12.89 -16.54
CA HIS A 173 -8.12 12.26 -16.77
C HIS A 173 -7.40 12.00 -15.44
N SER A 174 -7.39 13.00 -14.56
CA SER A 174 -6.74 12.91 -13.26
C SER A 174 -7.30 13.90 -12.26
N ALA A 175 -7.09 13.57 -10.99
CA ALA A 175 -7.30 14.45 -9.85
C ALA A 175 -6.02 14.51 -9.03
N ALA A 176 -5.69 15.65 -8.43
CA ALA A 176 -4.55 15.77 -7.54
C ALA A 176 -4.81 16.83 -6.46
N LEU A 177 -4.23 16.62 -5.28
CA LEU A 177 -4.17 17.63 -4.23
C LEU A 177 -2.82 18.35 -4.29
N ALA A 178 -2.87 19.67 -4.29
CA ALA A 178 -1.71 20.54 -4.31
C ALA A 178 -1.71 21.48 -3.10
N SER A 179 -0.50 21.85 -2.68
CA SER A 179 -0.29 22.91 -1.70
C SER A 179 -0.24 24.25 -2.44
N THR A 180 -0.79 25.30 -1.83
CA THR A 180 -0.59 26.69 -2.29
C THR A 180 0.76 27.23 -1.86
N GLU A 181 1.36 26.64 -0.84
CA GLU A 181 2.65 27.03 -0.27
C GLU A 181 3.74 26.06 -0.74
N SER A 182 4.92 26.58 -1.05
CA SER A 182 6.08 25.75 -1.37
C SER A 182 6.59 25.09 -0.09
N THR A 183 6.54 23.76 -0.04
CA THR A 183 7.09 23.00 1.09
C THR A 183 8.61 23.15 1.11
N SER A 184 9.14 23.85 2.10
CA SER A 184 10.59 23.97 2.30
C SER A 184 11.12 22.76 3.04
N LEU A 185 11.86 21.89 2.37
CA LEU A 185 12.57 20.78 3.00
C LEU A 185 14.08 21.09 3.08
N PRO A 186 14.77 20.67 4.15
CA PRO A 186 16.23 20.71 4.20
C PRO A 186 16.85 19.99 3.00
N ALA A 187 17.93 20.55 2.43
CA ALA A 187 18.64 19.96 1.28
C ALA A 187 19.24 18.58 1.63
N VAL A 188 19.70 18.42 2.87
CA VAL A 188 20.20 17.17 3.43
C VAL A 188 19.41 16.89 4.70
N ILE A 189 18.90 15.67 4.87
CA ILE A 189 18.25 15.21 6.11
C ILE A 189 19.21 14.20 6.75
N ASP A 190 20.14 14.71 7.55
CA ASP A 190 21.09 13.89 8.28
C ASP A 190 20.46 13.22 9.51
N ARG A 191 21.27 12.54 10.31
CA ARG A 191 20.83 11.75 11.47
C ARG A 191 20.21 12.60 12.60
N GLN A 192 20.53 13.88 12.67
CA GLN A 192 20.13 14.79 13.74
C GLN A 192 18.92 15.65 13.34
N ILE A 193 18.73 15.87 12.04
CA ILE A 193 17.58 16.64 11.54
C ILE A 193 16.27 15.92 11.87
N ALA A 194 15.45 16.59 12.68
CA ALA A 194 14.05 16.31 12.91
C ALA A 194 13.34 17.58 13.39
N ASP A 195 12.08 17.74 13.00
CA ASP A 195 11.18 18.69 13.63
C ASP A 195 10.64 18.13 14.95
N ILE A 196 10.45 16.81 15.00
CA ILE A 196 9.90 16.09 16.16
C ILE A 196 10.77 14.88 16.46
N HIS A 197 11.31 14.84 17.69
CA HIS A 197 12.02 13.68 18.23
C HIS A 197 11.13 12.95 19.22
N LEU A 198 10.72 11.73 18.88
CA LEU A 198 9.99 10.88 19.82
C LEU A 198 10.99 10.19 20.75
N SER A 199 10.77 10.35 22.05
CA SER A 199 11.61 9.73 23.07
C SER A 199 10.99 8.40 23.53
N GLY A 200 11.80 7.41 23.89
CA GLY A 200 11.32 6.05 24.22
C GLY A 200 10.36 5.95 25.43
N ALA A 201 10.18 7.04 26.20
CA ALA A 201 9.20 7.13 27.28
C ALA A 201 7.77 7.40 26.76
N GLU A 202 7.64 7.88 25.52
CA GLU A 202 6.35 8.02 24.86
C GLU A 202 5.92 6.63 24.39
N ALA A 203 5.21 5.92 25.26
CA ALA A 203 4.59 4.65 24.89
C ALA A 203 3.79 4.86 23.60
N ALA A 204 4.00 3.98 22.61
CA ALA A 204 3.33 4.05 21.31
C ALA A 204 1.80 4.21 21.42
N ASP A 205 1.23 3.80 22.55
CA ASP A 205 -0.18 3.86 22.87
C ASP A 205 -0.70 5.23 23.33
N ALA A 206 0.15 6.16 23.79
CA ALA A 206 -0.30 7.43 24.38
C ALA A 206 0.23 8.70 23.71
N TRP A 207 1.10 8.60 22.70
CA TRP A 207 1.64 9.80 22.05
C TRP A 207 0.52 10.60 21.34
N MET A 208 0.52 11.91 21.55
CA MET A 208 -0.32 12.90 20.87
C MET A 208 0.50 14.16 20.58
N PRO A 209 0.35 14.77 19.40
CA PRO A 209 1.05 16.01 19.10
C PRO A 209 0.49 17.18 19.91
N GLN A 210 1.37 18.11 20.29
CA GLN A 210 0.94 19.37 20.89
C GLN A 210 0.15 20.21 19.87
N PRO A 211 -0.92 20.92 20.27
CA PRO A 211 -1.73 21.74 19.35
C PRO A 211 -0.90 22.75 18.54
N ASP A 212 0.11 23.36 19.16
CA ASP A 212 0.99 24.31 18.47
C ASP A 212 1.83 23.66 17.37
N ALA A 213 2.22 22.39 17.54
CA ALA A 213 2.95 21.66 16.52
C ALA A 213 2.05 21.36 15.32
N LEU A 214 0.77 21.01 15.56
CA LEU A 214 -0.20 20.73 14.49
C LEU A 214 -0.38 21.93 13.56
N ALA A 215 -0.42 23.13 14.13
CA ALA A 215 -0.56 24.37 13.36
C ALA A 215 0.75 24.82 12.68
N ARG A 216 1.91 24.41 13.20
CA ARG A 216 3.22 24.86 12.72
C ARG A 216 3.73 24.06 11.52
N TYR A 217 3.48 22.76 11.48
CA TYR A 217 4.13 21.86 10.54
C TYR A 217 3.16 21.29 9.50
N GLN A 218 3.48 21.50 8.23
CA GLN A 218 2.81 20.86 7.08
C GLN A 218 3.40 19.45 6.80
N THR A 219 4.73 19.32 6.73
CA THR A 219 5.45 18.04 6.53
C THR A 219 6.54 17.84 7.58
N PRO A 220 6.20 17.57 8.85
CA PRO A 220 7.22 17.41 9.87
C PRO A 220 8.11 16.20 9.57
N ILE A 221 9.41 16.38 9.78
CA ILE A 221 10.39 15.29 9.83
C ILE A 221 10.35 14.71 11.25
N VAL A 222 9.84 13.49 11.38
CA VAL A 222 9.67 12.82 12.67
C VAL A 222 10.69 11.70 12.82
N ARG A 223 11.43 11.71 13.92
CA ARG A 223 12.37 10.65 14.31
C ARG A 223 11.72 9.71 15.31
N LEU A 224 11.66 8.43 14.97
CA LEU A 224 11.18 7.39 15.87
C LEU A 224 12.22 7.07 16.97
N PRO A 225 11.80 6.50 18.12
CA PRO A 225 12.71 6.17 19.21
C PRO A 225 13.77 5.13 18.83
N GLU A 226 14.98 5.23 19.39
CA GLU A 226 16.12 4.34 19.12
C GLU A 226 15.81 2.86 19.31
N ASN A 227 15.15 2.55 20.42
CA ASN A 227 14.86 1.18 20.85
C ASN A 227 13.43 0.74 20.49
N ALA A 228 12.76 1.42 19.56
CA ALA A 228 11.43 1.03 19.12
C ALA A 228 11.45 -0.35 18.44
N SER A 229 10.56 -1.25 18.86
CA SER A 229 10.30 -2.50 18.15
C SER A 229 9.70 -2.22 16.77
N ALA A 230 9.72 -3.21 15.87
CA ALA A 230 9.09 -3.10 14.56
C ALA A 230 7.61 -2.69 14.65
N GLU A 231 6.87 -3.35 15.55
CA GLU A 231 5.47 -3.05 15.84
C GLU A 231 5.27 -1.64 16.37
N ALA A 232 6.09 -1.22 17.36
CA ALA A 232 6.01 0.13 17.90
C ALA A 232 6.30 1.20 16.83
N MET A 233 7.25 0.94 15.91
CA MET A 233 7.53 1.84 14.79
C MET A 233 6.33 1.97 13.84
N LEU A 234 5.64 0.87 13.53
CA LEU A 234 4.45 0.88 12.67
C LEU A 234 3.26 1.57 13.34
N LEU A 235 3.00 1.28 14.63
CA LEU A 235 1.94 1.92 15.40
C LEU A 235 2.16 3.43 15.51
N LEU A 236 3.38 3.86 15.82
CA LEU A 236 3.74 5.28 15.83
C LEU A 236 3.60 5.90 14.45
N ARG A 237 4.02 5.22 13.38
CA ARG A 237 3.86 5.70 12.00
C ARG A 237 2.39 5.98 11.68
N ASP A 238 1.52 5.01 11.95
CA ASP A 238 0.10 5.10 11.63
C ASP A 238 -0.56 6.20 12.46
N ARG A 239 -0.18 6.35 13.72
CA ARG A 239 -0.64 7.43 14.58
C ARG A 239 -0.19 8.81 14.12
N ILE A 240 1.10 8.98 13.80
CA ILE A 240 1.61 10.24 13.25
C ILE A 240 0.82 10.63 11.99
N ARG A 241 0.52 9.65 11.12
CA ARG A 241 -0.26 9.89 9.88
C ARG A 241 -1.71 10.27 10.10
N GLN A 242 -2.30 10.00 11.26
CA GLN A 242 -3.64 10.51 11.60
C GLN A 242 -3.65 12.03 11.77
N TYR A 243 -2.50 12.61 12.15
CA TYR A 243 -2.34 14.05 12.37
C TYR A 243 -1.64 14.74 11.21
N TRP A 244 -0.59 14.12 10.67
CA TRP A 244 0.21 14.60 9.55
C TRP A 244 0.38 13.48 8.51
N PRO A 245 -0.59 13.30 7.62
CA PRO A 245 -0.51 12.30 6.55
C PRO A 245 0.77 12.44 5.68
N ALA A 246 1.23 13.68 5.49
CA ALA A 246 2.43 14.01 4.73
C ALA A 246 3.75 13.93 5.52
N ALA A 247 3.74 13.55 6.80
CA ALA A 247 4.96 13.46 7.61
C ALA A 247 6.03 12.55 6.99
N ILE A 248 7.28 12.97 7.14
CA ILE A 248 8.49 12.23 6.77
C ILE A 248 8.96 11.50 8.02
N ILE A 249 8.69 10.21 8.10
CA ILE A 249 8.89 9.42 9.32
C ILE A 249 10.15 8.56 9.14
N LEU A 250 11.15 8.79 9.99
CA LEU A 250 12.45 8.17 9.87
C LEU A 250 12.80 7.37 11.14
N PRO A 251 13.43 6.19 11.00
CA PRO A 251 14.04 5.52 12.13
C PRO A 251 15.11 6.39 12.80
N PHE A 252 15.36 6.15 14.08
CA PHE A 252 16.44 6.80 14.81
C PHE A 252 17.80 6.63 14.11
N GLY A 253 18.58 7.71 14.06
CA GLY A 253 19.97 7.68 13.61
C GLY A 253 20.21 7.33 12.14
N GLN A 254 19.17 7.20 11.31
CA GLN A 254 19.30 6.86 9.89
C GLN A 254 19.23 8.12 9.00
N PRO A 255 20.28 8.50 8.28
CA PRO A 255 20.20 9.65 7.37
C PRO A 255 19.30 9.30 6.17
N LEU A 256 18.68 10.32 5.56
CA LEU A 256 18.01 10.17 4.29
C LEU A 256 18.93 10.72 3.19
N SER A 257 19.60 9.82 2.48
CA SER A 257 20.47 10.20 1.36
C SER A 257 19.63 10.73 0.20
N ALA A 258 20.02 11.88 -0.35
CA ALA A 258 19.30 12.55 -1.43
C ALA A 258 19.20 11.73 -2.74
N GLU A 259 20.02 10.67 -2.88
CA GLU A 259 20.19 9.92 -4.13
C GLU A 259 19.91 8.41 -4.00
N ALA A 260 19.43 7.95 -2.84
CA ALA A 260 19.24 6.51 -2.62
C ALA A 260 17.91 5.99 -3.18
N SER A 261 17.58 6.31 -4.44
CA SER A 261 16.81 5.39 -5.28
C SER A 261 17.75 4.30 -5.77
N SER A 262 18.37 3.55 -4.86
CA SER A 262 19.13 2.37 -5.21
C SER A 262 18.15 1.24 -5.49
N HIS A 263 17.37 1.37 -6.57
CA HIS A 263 16.95 0.15 -7.27
C HIS A 263 18.26 -0.55 -7.60
N MET A 264 18.48 -1.76 -7.08
CA MET A 264 19.54 -2.58 -7.65
C MET A 264 19.34 -2.59 -9.16
N PRO A 265 20.41 -2.39 -9.95
CA PRO A 265 20.32 -2.57 -11.38
C PRO A 265 19.55 -3.84 -11.70
N THR A 266 18.55 -3.76 -12.56
CA THR A 266 17.63 -4.89 -12.83
C THR A 266 18.35 -6.17 -13.22
N TRP A 267 19.53 -6.06 -13.83
CA TRP A 267 20.41 -7.19 -14.15
C TRP A 267 20.99 -7.89 -12.91
N LEU A 268 21.25 -7.17 -11.82
CA LEU A 268 21.72 -7.77 -10.57
C LEU A 268 20.60 -8.56 -9.91
N ASP A 269 19.39 -8.00 -9.80
CA ASP A 269 18.24 -8.73 -9.23
C ASP A 269 17.95 -10.01 -10.04
N ALA A 270 17.94 -9.89 -11.38
CA ALA A 270 17.80 -11.04 -12.27
C ALA A 270 18.96 -12.04 -12.11
N GLY A 271 20.20 -11.57 -11.98
CA GLY A 271 21.39 -12.42 -11.82
C GLY A 271 21.37 -13.23 -10.52
N VAL A 272 21.04 -12.59 -9.40
CA VAL A 272 20.93 -13.28 -8.10
C VAL A 272 19.75 -14.25 -8.15
N CYS A 273 18.62 -13.88 -8.75
CA CYS A 273 17.49 -14.80 -8.96
C CYS A 273 17.88 -16.04 -9.78
N CYS A 274 18.59 -15.87 -10.89
CA CYS A 274 19.09 -16.98 -11.71
C CYS A 274 20.04 -17.91 -10.93
N LEU A 275 20.93 -17.35 -10.10
CA LEU A 275 21.80 -18.13 -9.22
C LEU A 275 21.01 -18.94 -8.20
N TYR A 276 19.98 -18.35 -7.60
CA TYR A 276 19.11 -19.03 -6.66
C TYR A 276 18.32 -20.17 -7.31
N LEU A 277 17.72 -19.94 -8.49
CA LEU A 277 17.04 -20.99 -9.24
C LEU A 277 18.00 -22.11 -9.67
N GLY A 278 19.21 -21.76 -10.11
CA GLY A 278 20.28 -22.72 -10.41
C GLY A 278 20.65 -23.57 -9.20
N TRP A 279 20.71 -22.96 -8.00
CA TRP A 279 20.94 -23.68 -6.75
C TRP A 279 19.80 -24.62 -6.38
N LEU A 280 18.54 -24.22 -6.55
CA LEU A 280 17.37 -25.09 -6.35
C LEU A 280 17.40 -26.31 -7.30
N ILE A 281 17.71 -26.08 -8.58
CA ILE A 281 17.85 -27.15 -9.58
C ILE A 281 18.97 -28.12 -9.16
N TRP A 282 20.14 -27.58 -8.77
CA TRP A 282 21.26 -28.40 -8.31
C TRP A 282 20.91 -29.22 -7.07
N LEU A 283 20.18 -28.64 -6.11
CA LEU A 283 19.69 -29.36 -4.94
C LEU A 283 18.70 -30.47 -5.33
N ALA A 284 17.77 -30.19 -6.25
CA ALA A 284 16.79 -31.17 -6.74
C ALA A 284 17.48 -32.36 -7.44
N MET A 285 18.56 -32.10 -8.18
CA MET A 285 19.38 -33.13 -8.82
C MET A 285 20.19 -33.95 -7.82
N ARG A 286 20.60 -33.38 -6.68
CA ARG A 286 21.39 -34.06 -5.65
C ARG A 286 20.59 -34.76 -4.56
N GLN A 287 19.27 -34.63 -4.54
CA GLN A 287 18.41 -35.37 -3.60
C GLN A 287 18.51 -36.88 -3.85
N ARG A 288 19.20 -37.59 -2.96
CA ARG A 288 19.25 -39.06 -2.94
C ARG A 288 18.15 -39.62 -2.03
N PRO A 289 17.45 -40.70 -2.42
CA PRO A 289 16.51 -41.38 -1.54
C PRO A 289 17.20 -41.77 -0.23
N GLY A 290 16.60 -41.42 0.92
CA GLY A 290 17.08 -41.82 2.26
C GLY A 290 18.06 -40.88 2.96
N VAL A 291 18.58 -39.83 2.30
CA VAL A 291 19.46 -38.84 2.96
C VAL A 291 18.65 -37.60 3.35
N ILE A 292 18.31 -37.47 4.63
CA ILE A 292 17.57 -36.31 5.14
C ILE A 292 18.57 -35.19 5.47
N ARG A 293 18.49 -34.08 4.73
CA ARG A 293 19.20 -32.82 5.07
C ARG A 293 18.17 -31.72 5.36
N PRO A 294 17.56 -31.74 6.57
CA PRO A 294 16.36 -30.95 6.83
C PRO A 294 16.64 -29.44 6.76
N TRP A 295 17.80 -29.01 7.26
CA TRP A 295 18.13 -27.58 7.34
C TRP A 295 18.34 -26.90 5.99
N THR A 296 19.01 -27.56 5.04
CA THR A 296 19.28 -26.96 3.72
C THR A 296 18.01 -26.82 2.89
N GLU A 297 17.08 -27.75 3.03
CA GLU A 297 15.80 -27.69 2.32
C GLU A 297 14.86 -26.67 2.93
N ILE A 298 14.79 -26.60 4.26
CA ILE A 298 14.04 -25.55 4.95
C ILE A 298 14.58 -24.18 4.53
N ALA A 299 15.90 -24.00 4.50
CA ALA A 299 16.51 -22.75 4.03
C ALA A 299 16.15 -22.46 2.56
N ALA A 300 16.28 -23.45 1.67
CA ALA A 300 15.98 -23.30 0.26
C ALA A 300 14.50 -22.91 0.01
N ILE A 301 13.57 -23.57 0.70
CA ILE A 301 12.12 -23.31 0.60
C ILE A 301 11.78 -21.94 1.20
N ALA A 302 12.33 -21.60 2.36
CA ALA A 302 12.05 -20.32 3.03
C ALA A 302 12.62 -19.11 2.27
N THR A 303 13.73 -19.30 1.53
CA THR A 303 14.37 -18.20 0.77
C THR A 303 13.43 -17.60 -0.28
N GLY A 304 12.60 -18.40 -0.95
CA GLY A 304 11.68 -17.90 -1.99
C GLY A 304 10.65 -16.89 -1.44
N PRO A 305 9.85 -17.23 -0.43
CA PRO A 305 8.95 -16.29 0.24
C PRO A 305 9.66 -15.06 0.80
N PHE A 306 10.85 -15.21 1.40
CA PHE A 306 11.62 -14.05 1.88
C PHE A 306 12.06 -13.12 0.74
N TRP A 307 12.41 -13.68 -0.42
CA TRP A 307 12.73 -12.90 -1.61
C TRP A 307 11.53 -12.18 -2.17
N LEU A 308 10.35 -12.82 -2.22
CA LEU A 308 9.11 -12.18 -2.64
C LEU A 308 8.78 -10.98 -1.73
N ILE A 309 8.89 -11.19 -0.41
CA ILE A 309 8.71 -10.13 0.57
C ILE A 309 9.73 -9.02 0.28
N ALA A 310 11.02 -9.31 0.18
CA ALA A 310 12.04 -8.31 -0.12
C ALA A 310 11.80 -7.58 -1.46
N GLY A 311 11.39 -8.30 -2.50
CA GLY A 311 11.09 -7.74 -3.83
C GLY A 311 9.89 -6.81 -3.83
N LEU A 312 8.83 -7.15 -3.07
CA LEU A 312 7.68 -6.27 -2.82
C LEU A 312 8.05 -5.02 -2.01
N HIS A 313 9.16 -5.04 -1.26
CA HIS A 313 9.61 -3.86 -0.50
C HIS A 313 10.39 -2.87 -1.37
N TRP A 314 10.84 -3.29 -2.57
CA TRP A 314 11.72 -2.48 -3.43
C TRP A 314 10.96 -1.82 -4.59
N GLY A 315 9.64 -2.02 -4.66
CA GLY A 315 8.76 -1.35 -5.62
C GLY A 315 7.28 -1.67 -5.37
N PRO A 316 6.35 -0.82 -5.85
CA PRO A 316 4.92 -1.01 -5.69
C PRO A 316 4.36 -2.22 -6.47
N GLU A 317 5.13 -2.72 -7.45
CA GLU A 317 4.78 -3.89 -8.24
C GLU A 317 5.72 -5.07 -7.89
N PRO A 318 5.20 -6.29 -7.73
CA PRO A 318 6.04 -7.46 -7.54
C PRO A 318 6.97 -7.64 -8.74
N SER A 319 8.28 -7.61 -8.52
CA SER A 319 9.25 -7.80 -9.60
C SER A 319 9.12 -9.22 -10.17
N LEU A 320 9.19 -9.38 -11.50
CA LEU A 320 9.16 -10.70 -12.14
C LEU A 320 10.19 -11.69 -11.54
N PRO A 321 11.44 -11.29 -11.20
CA PRO A 321 12.39 -12.15 -10.51
C PRO A 321 11.89 -12.64 -9.15
N SER A 322 11.25 -11.78 -8.36
CA SER A 322 10.73 -12.15 -7.04
C SER A 322 9.61 -13.18 -7.14
N ILE A 323 8.72 -13.04 -8.13
CA ILE A 323 7.66 -14.03 -8.42
C ILE A 323 8.28 -15.36 -8.85
N ALA A 324 9.28 -15.33 -9.74
CA ALA A 324 9.95 -16.53 -10.23
C ALA A 324 10.69 -17.28 -9.10
N ALA A 325 11.40 -16.58 -8.22
CA ALA A 325 12.05 -17.16 -7.06
C ALA A 325 11.06 -17.83 -6.10
N PHE A 326 9.92 -17.19 -5.83
CA PHE A 326 8.85 -17.75 -5.01
C PHE A 326 8.25 -19.02 -5.62
N LEU A 327 7.87 -18.97 -6.89
CA LEU A 327 7.34 -20.15 -7.60
C LEU A 327 8.36 -21.28 -7.67
N GLY A 328 9.63 -20.96 -7.90
CA GLY A 328 10.73 -21.93 -7.89
C GLY A 328 10.85 -22.65 -6.54
N ALA A 329 10.76 -21.92 -5.43
CA ALA A 329 10.78 -22.50 -4.08
C ALA A 329 9.58 -23.41 -3.81
N LEU A 330 8.37 -23.04 -4.27
CA LEU A 330 7.17 -23.87 -4.14
C LEU A 330 7.29 -25.17 -4.95
N ILE A 331 7.73 -25.08 -6.20
CA ILE A 331 7.95 -26.25 -7.07
C ILE A 331 8.99 -27.19 -6.43
N TYR A 332 10.10 -26.63 -5.94
CA TYR A 332 11.13 -27.39 -5.26
C TYR A 332 10.60 -28.09 -3.99
N GLY A 333 9.82 -27.39 -3.16
CA GLY A 333 9.18 -27.96 -1.96
C GLY A 333 8.25 -29.13 -2.30
N GLY A 334 7.36 -28.95 -3.28
CA GLY A 334 6.45 -30.00 -3.74
C GLY A 334 7.18 -31.21 -4.33
N GLN A 335 8.23 -30.98 -5.11
CA GLN A 335 9.07 -32.05 -5.67
C GLN A 335 9.81 -32.83 -4.56
N SER A 336 10.37 -32.12 -3.58
CA SER A 336 11.06 -32.72 -2.44
C SER A 336 10.11 -33.60 -1.62
N GLU A 337 8.89 -33.12 -1.37
CA GLU A 337 7.86 -33.89 -0.66
C GLU A 337 7.45 -35.13 -1.48
N TRP A 338 7.16 -34.98 -2.77
CA TRP A 338 6.77 -36.09 -3.64
C TRP A 338 7.81 -37.22 -3.64
N ARG A 339 9.10 -36.87 -3.73
CA ARG A 339 10.20 -37.85 -3.73
C ARG A 339 10.41 -38.54 -2.38
N ARG A 340 9.88 -37.96 -1.30
CA ARG A 340 9.99 -38.48 0.07
C ARG A 340 8.80 -39.30 0.50
N ARG A 341 7.65 -39.17 -0.18
CA ARG A 341 6.49 -40.00 0.10
C ARG A 341 6.91 -41.47 -0.09
N PRO A 342 6.91 -42.30 0.97
CA PRO A 342 7.02 -43.75 0.77
C PRO A 342 5.84 -44.16 -0.12
N VAL A 343 6.12 -44.95 -1.15
CA VAL A 343 5.19 -45.30 -2.24
C VAL A 343 4.04 -46.23 -1.76
N ASP A 344 3.75 -46.26 -0.46
CA ASP A 344 2.71 -47.12 0.14
C ASP A 344 1.46 -46.31 0.54
N TRP A 345 1.00 -45.40 -0.32
CA TRP A 345 -0.38 -44.90 -0.25
C TRP A 345 -1.29 -45.79 -1.10
N GLY A 346 -1.49 -47.02 -0.63
CA GLY A 346 -2.57 -47.89 -1.11
C GLY A 346 -3.90 -47.37 -0.55
N TRP A 347 -4.64 -46.56 -1.32
CA TRP A 347 -6.04 -46.20 -1.02
C TRP A 347 -7.00 -47.39 -1.19
N TRP A 348 -6.49 -48.49 -1.75
CA TRP A 348 -7.20 -49.75 -1.92
C TRP A 348 -6.59 -50.73 -0.95
N GLY A 349 -7.38 -51.14 0.05
CA GLY A 349 -6.96 -52.14 1.01
C GLY A 349 -6.40 -53.35 0.30
N ASP A 350 -5.18 -53.73 0.67
CA ASP A 350 -4.73 -55.10 0.52
C ASP A 350 -5.68 -55.97 1.35
N ALA A 351 -6.79 -56.36 0.72
CA ALA A 351 -7.47 -57.59 1.00
C ALA A 351 -6.46 -58.69 0.68
N GLY A 352 -5.63 -59.01 1.67
CA GLY A 352 -4.60 -60.02 1.55
C GLY A 352 -5.18 -61.32 1.00
N PRO A 353 -4.49 -61.97 0.05
CA PRO A 353 -4.93 -63.20 -0.57
C PRO A 353 -4.92 -64.34 0.45
N THR A 354 -6.05 -65.04 0.50
CA THR A 354 -6.21 -66.48 0.72
C THR A 354 -5.17 -67.18 1.59
N GLY A 355 -5.65 -67.64 2.76
CA GLY A 355 -5.05 -68.56 3.70
C GLY A 355 -3.90 -69.43 3.18
N SER A 356 -2.71 -69.19 3.73
CA SER A 356 -1.71 -70.23 3.91
C SER A 356 -1.65 -70.57 5.40
N THR A 357 -2.18 -71.75 5.70
CA THR A 357 -2.18 -72.44 6.97
C THR A 357 -0.75 -72.56 7.51
N ARG A 358 -0.33 -71.67 8.42
CA ARG A 358 0.83 -71.93 9.29
C ARG A 358 0.36 -72.64 10.54
N LEU A 359 0.61 -73.95 10.54
CA LEU A 359 0.58 -74.85 11.68
C LEU A 359 1.25 -74.22 12.91
N PHE A 360 0.45 -74.04 13.96
CA PHE A 360 0.92 -73.81 15.32
C PHE A 360 1.75 -75.01 15.78
N ARG A 361 3.05 -74.81 15.97
CA ARG A 361 3.95 -75.76 16.62
C ARG A 361 4.01 -75.39 18.11
N TYR A 362 3.34 -76.18 18.96
CA TYR A 362 3.43 -76.08 20.41
C TYR A 362 4.86 -76.41 20.89
N PRO A 363 5.48 -75.60 21.77
CA PRO A 363 6.72 -75.99 22.44
C PRO A 363 6.43 -76.94 23.61
N SER A 364 7.07 -78.09 23.59
CA SER A 364 7.13 -79.08 24.67
C SER A 364 7.87 -78.54 25.89
N GLN A 365 7.27 -78.66 27.08
CA GLN A 365 7.91 -78.45 28.37
C GLN A 365 8.95 -79.55 28.68
N PRO A 366 10.14 -79.22 29.22
CA PRO A 366 10.99 -80.18 29.90
C PRO A 366 10.60 -80.32 31.39
N ARG A 367 10.72 -81.56 31.90
CA ARG A 367 10.58 -81.94 33.32
C ARG A 367 11.81 -81.59 34.13
#